data_AF-A0A026WR86-F1
#
_entry.id   AF-A0A026WR86-F1
#
_cell.length_a   1.000
_cell.length_b   1.000
_cell.length_c   1.000
_cell.angle_alpha   90.00
_cell.angle_beta   90.00
_cell.angle_gamma   90.00
#
_symmetry.space_group_name_H-M   'P 1'
#
loop_
_entity.id
_entity.type
_entity.pdbx_description
1 polymer ?
#
loop_
_entity_poly.entity_id
_entity_poly.type
_entity_poly.pdbx_seq_one_letter_code
_entity_poly.pdbx_strand_id
1 'polypeptide(L)'
;MRKSGYRKCSVKRCKNTTANSNCRFFRFPKDNARAKQWVTACNREDLVLKTAEYLYAINRICSDHFEDRMYANDLKSRLLPSARPTLNLHNHEENDQNIAVSK
;
A
#
# COMPACT_ATOMS: atom_id res chain seq x y z
N MET A 1 24.14 -2.51 14.78
CA MET A 1 22.91 -1.70 15.03
C MET A 1 22.17 -1.55 13.70
N ARG A 2 20.97 -2.13 13.56
CA ARG A 2 20.16 -1.90 12.34
C ARG A 2 19.60 -0.49 12.44
N LYS A 3 20.16 0.48 11.69
CA LYS A 3 19.54 1.79 11.53
C LYS A 3 18.07 1.55 11.19
N SER A 4 17.16 2.00 12.05
CA SER A 4 15.73 1.96 11.76
C SER A 4 15.51 2.91 10.58
N GLY A 5 15.72 2.39 9.37
CA GLY A 5 15.68 3.17 8.16
C GLY A 5 14.28 3.73 7.99
N TYR A 6 14.20 5.03 7.75
CA TYR A 6 13.00 5.72 7.29
C TYR A 6 12.37 4.91 6.15
N ARG A 7 11.13 4.45 6.34
CA ARG A 7 10.36 3.75 5.30
C ARG A 7 9.18 4.62 4.91
N LYS A 8 8.99 4.79 3.60
CA LYS A 8 7.87 5.49 2.99
C LYS A 8 6.94 4.50 2.31
N CYS A 9 5.64 4.80 2.29
CA CYS A 9 4.68 4.02 1.52
C CYS A 9 4.95 4.12 0.01
N SER A 10 4.83 3.00 -0.70
CA SER A 10 5.04 2.91 -2.13
C SER A 10 3.80 3.27 -2.96
N VAL A 11 2.61 3.33 -2.35
CA VAL A 11 1.37 3.75 -3.03
C VAL A 11 1.53 5.18 -3.53
N LYS A 12 1.17 5.42 -4.80
CA LYS A 12 1.28 6.73 -5.45
C LYS A 12 0.55 7.79 -4.61
N ARG A 13 1.21 8.93 -4.37
CA ARG A 13 0.72 10.07 -3.56
C ARG A 13 0.51 9.81 -2.05
N CYS A 14 0.70 8.58 -1.55
CA CYS A 14 0.69 8.35 -0.10
C CYS A 14 1.92 9.02 0.56
N LYS A 15 1.66 9.81 1.60
CA LYS A 15 2.69 10.54 2.37
C LYS A 15 3.07 9.84 3.68
N ASN A 16 2.48 8.67 3.97
CA ASN A 16 2.76 7.94 5.19
C ASN A 16 4.17 7.38 5.19
N THR A 17 4.82 7.55 6.33
CA THR A 17 6.17 7.10 6.65
C THR A 17 6.18 6.54 8.07
N THR A 18 7.21 5.79 8.41
CA THR A 18 7.40 5.30 9.79
C THR A 18 7.60 6.41 10.82
N ALA A 19 7.83 7.66 10.40
CA ALA A 19 8.07 8.80 11.28
C ALA A 19 6.83 9.69 11.49
N ASN A 20 5.86 9.68 10.57
CA ASN A 20 4.70 10.58 10.59
C ASN A 20 3.35 9.86 10.65
N SER A 21 3.35 8.53 10.79
CA SER A 21 2.12 7.74 10.84
C SER A 21 2.24 6.58 11.82
N ASN A 22 1.13 6.20 12.43
CA ASN A 22 1.01 5.03 13.29
C ASN A 22 0.73 3.74 12.50
N CYS A 23 0.83 3.81 11.17
CA CYS A 23 0.54 2.69 10.29
C CYS A 23 1.60 1.59 10.42
N ARG A 24 1.17 0.34 10.20
CA ARG A 24 2.09 -0.77 9.97
C ARG A 24 2.55 -0.76 8.51
N PHE A 25 3.80 -1.13 8.27
CA PHE A 25 4.39 -1.16 6.92
C PHE A 25 4.69 -2.59 6.49
N PHE A 26 3.99 -3.06 5.47
CA PHE A 26 4.08 -4.42 4.92
C PHE A 26 5.01 -4.47 3.73
N ARG A 27 5.74 -5.59 3.60
CA ARG A 27 6.62 -5.83 2.45
C ARG A 27 5.81 -6.31 1.26
N PHE A 28 6.34 -6.05 0.06
CA PHE A 28 5.85 -6.71 -1.15
C PHE A 28 6.00 -8.24 -1.03
N PRO A 29 5.14 -9.04 -1.69
CA PRO A 29 5.32 -10.49 -1.80
C PRO A 29 6.65 -10.86 -2.45
N LYS A 30 7.21 -12.01 -2.08
CA LYS A 30 8.38 -12.61 -2.77
C LYS A 30 8.00 -13.28 -4.10
N ASP A 31 6.73 -13.59 -4.28
CA ASP A 31 6.22 -14.15 -5.53
C ASP A 31 6.11 -13.06 -6.61
N ASN A 32 6.65 -13.34 -7.80
CA ASN A 32 6.72 -12.37 -8.89
C ASN A 32 5.35 -11.95 -9.41
N ALA A 33 4.40 -12.89 -9.54
CA ALA A 33 3.06 -12.56 -10.04
C ALA A 33 2.33 -11.64 -9.06
N ARG A 34 2.40 -11.95 -7.76
CA ARG A 34 1.78 -11.12 -6.72
C ARG A 34 2.48 -9.78 -6.50
N ALA A 35 3.80 -9.74 -6.60
CA ALA A 35 4.55 -8.48 -6.55
C ALA A 35 4.09 -7.53 -7.67
N LYS A 36 3.93 -8.05 -8.90
CA LYS A 36 3.37 -7.29 -10.03
C LYS A 36 1.96 -6.78 -9.76
N GLN A 37 1.07 -7.62 -9.22
CA GLN A 37 -0.28 -7.19 -8.83
C GLN A 37 -0.26 -6.02 -7.84
N TRP A 38 0.63 -6.05 -6.85
CA TRP A 38 0.80 -4.94 -5.91
C TRP A 38 1.33 -3.68 -6.59
N VAL A 39 2.31 -3.81 -7.48
CA VAL A 39 2.86 -2.67 -8.24
C VAL A 39 1.77 -1.99 -9.08
N THR A 40 0.96 -2.78 -9.79
CA THR A 40 -0.18 -2.29 -10.56
C THR A 40 -1.19 -1.57 -9.67
N ALA A 41 -1.58 -2.18 -8.54
CA ALA A 41 -2.52 -1.56 -7.59
C ALA A 41 -1.97 -0.26 -6.98
N CYS A 42 -0.67 -0.14 -6.77
CA CYS A 42 -0.02 1.08 -6.28
C CYS A 42 0.12 2.18 -7.34
N ASN A 43 -0.21 1.91 -8.61
CA ASN A 43 -0.01 2.80 -9.74
C ASN A 43 1.46 3.29 -9.87
N ARG A 44 2.40 2.37 -9.70
CA ARG A 44 3.86 2.63 -9.73
C ARG A 44 4.52 1.97 -10.93
N GLU A 45 4.31 2.55 -12.11
CA GLU A 45 4.88 2.05 -13.38
C GLU A 45 6.41 1.93 -13.35
N ASP A 46 7.09 2.82 -12.61
CA ASP A 46 8.55 2.80 -12.41
C ASP A 46 9.05 1.53 -11.67
N LEU A 47 8.16 0.82 -10.99
CA LEU A 47 8.46 -0.41 -10.25
C LEU A 47 8.16 -1.69 -11.05
N VAL A 48 7.50 -1.60 -12.22
CA VAL A 48 7.03 -2.76 -13.01
C VAL A 48 8.18 -3.65 -13.47
N LEU A 49 9.33 -3.05 -13.81
CA LEU A 49 10.51 -3.77 -14.29
C LEU A 49 11.42 -4.27 -13.15
N LYS A 50 11.07 -4.03 -11.89
CA LYS A 50 11.86 -4.48 -10.73
C LYS A 50 11.52 -5.91 -10.34
N THR A 51 12.50 -6.65 -9.84
CA THR A 51 12.29 -8.02 -9.36
C THR A 51 11.52 -8.06 -8.05
N ALA A 52 10.84 -9.17 -7.77
CA ALA A 52 10.14 -9.36 -6.49
C ALA A 52 11.08 -9.24 -5.29
N GLU A 53 12.34 -9.68 -5.41
CA GLU A 53 13.36 -9.56 -4.37
C GLU A 53 13.69 -8.10 -4.07
N TYR A 54 13.86 -7.29 -5.11
CA TYR A 54 14.10 -5.84 -4.97
C TYR A 54 12.92 -5.16 -4.28
N LEU A 55 11.69 -5.47 -4.72
CA LEU A 55 10.46 -4.94 -4.15
C LEU A 55 10.31 -5.36 -2.68
N TYR A 56 10.53 -6.64 -2.37
CA TYR A 56 10.48 -7.18 -1.00
C TYR A 56 11.52 -6.51 -0.09
N ALA A 57 12.73 -6.26 -0.58
CA ALA A 57 13.80 -5.66 0.19
C ALA A 57 13.49 -4.21 0.57
N ILE A 58 13.04 -3.41 -0.40
CA ILE A 58 13.04 -1.95 -0.29
C ILE A 58 11.63 -1.38 -0.09
N ASN A 59 10.65 -1.85 -0.86
CA ASN A 59 9.34 -1.20 -0.98
C ASN A 59 8.36 -1.66 0.11
N ARG A 60 7.50 -0.74 0.55
CA ARG A 60 6.54 -1.00 1.64
C ARG A 60 5.19 -0.36 1.36
N ILE A 61 4.11 -0.98 1.82
CA ILE A 61 2.77 -0.39 1.80
C ILE A 61 2.27 -0.26 3.24
N CYS A 62 1.64 0.87 3.57
CA CYS A 62 1.11 1.09 4.92
C CYS A 62 -0.25 0.38 5.09
N SER A 63 -0.65 0.15 6.34
CA SER A 63 -1.89 -0.55 6.70
C SER A 63 -3.16 0.07 6.13
N ASP A 64 -3.17 1.38 5.86
CA ASP A 64 -4.34 2.13 5.40
C ASP A 64 -4.81 1.73 3.99
N HIS A 65 -4.03 0.92 3.29
CA HIS A 65 -4.34 0.45 1.94
C HIS A 65 -4.89 -0.98 1.90
N PHE A 66 -5.07 -1.65 3.03
CA PHE A 66 -5.59 -3.02 3.11
C PHE A 66 -6.90 -3.07 3.89
N GLU A 67 -7.88 -3.78 3.36
CA GLU A 67 -9.15 -4.02 4.04
C GLU A 67 -8.98 -4.97 5.23
N ASP A 68 -9.84 -4.83 6.24
CA ASP A 68 -9.77 -5.61 7.48
C ASP A 68 -9.81 -7.13 7.25
N ARG A 69 -10.57 -7.58 6.25
CA ARG A 69 -10.63 -9.00 5.86
C ARG A 69 -9.32 -9.57 5.29
N MET A 70 -8.34 -8.74 4.99
CA MET A 70 -7.06 -9.16 4.42
C MET A 70 -6.00 -9.49 5.48
N TYR A 71 -6.31 -9.24 6.75
CA TYR A 71 -5.42 -9.56 7.86
C TYR A 71 -5.66 -10.98 8.36
N ALA A 72 -4.56 -11.66 8.70
CA ALA A 72 -4.58 -13.00 9.25
C ALA A 72 -4.77 -13.01 10.78
N ASN A 73 -4.88 -11.84 11.40
CA ASN A 73 -5.09 -11.67 12.84
C ASN A 73 -5.75 -10.33 13.17
N ASP A 74 -6.38 -10.26 14.34
CA ASP A 74 -7.09 -9.08 14.83
C ASP A 74 -6.15 -7.90 15.13
N LEU A 75 -4.89 -8.19 15.45
CA LEU A 75 -3.84 -7.18 15.66
C LEU A 75 -3.38 -6.49 14.37
N LYS A 76 -3.92 -6.87 13.21
CA LYS A 76 -3.59 -6.36 11.88
C LYS A 76 -2.09 -6.34 11.62
N SER A 77 -1.36 -7.32 12.16
CA SER A 77 0.11 -7.39 12.12
C SER A 77 0.64 -8.28 11.01
N ARG A 78 -0.23 -9.13 10.43
CA ARG A 78 0.10 -10.05 9.34
C ARG A 78 -0.99 -10.00 8.29
N LEU A 79 -0.59 -9.87 7.03
CA LEU A 79 -1.49 -10.03 5.88
C LEU A 79 -1.62 -11.50 5.53
N LEU A 80 -2.78 -11.87 4.98
CA LEU A 80 -2.97 -13.17 4.35
C LEU A 80 -2.00 -13.34 3.16
N PRO A 81 -1.73 -14.58 2.71
CA PRO A 81 -1.50 -14.85 1.28
C PRO A 81 -2.70 -14.26 0.48
N SER A 82 -2.85 -14.21 -0.83
CA SER A 82 -3.99 -13.48 -1.48
C SER A 82 -4.18 -11.96 -1.20
N ALA A 83 -3.78 -11.39 -0.05
CA ALA A 83 -3.92 -9.96 0.26
C ALA A 83 -3.24 -9.07 -0.78
N ARG A 84 -3.87 -7.95 -1.10
CA ARG A 84 -3.37 -6.92 -2.02
C ARG A 84 -3.90 -5.56 -1.60
N PRO A 85 -3.18 -4.46 -1.85
CA PRO A 85 -3.69 -3.14 -1.52
C PRO A 85 -4.94 -2.84 -2.36
N THR A 86 -6.02 -2.40 -1.73
CA THR A 86 -7.32 -2.10 -2.37
C THR A 86 -7.91 -0.76 -1.94
N LEU A 87 -7.48 -0.19 -0.81
CA LEU A 87 -8.00 1.07 -0.28
C LEU A 87 -7.09 2.25 -0.62
N ASN A 88 -7.68 3.44 -0.81
CA ASN A 88 -6.96 4.71 -0.92
C ASN A 88 -5.79 4.68 -1.94
N LEU A 89 -5.97 3.98 -3.06
CA LEU A 89 -4.90 3.75 -4.06
C LEU A 89 -4.61 4.98 -4.93
N HIS A 90 -5.59 5.90 -4.97
CA HIS A 90 -5.53 7.14 -5.69
C HIS A 90 -6.15 8.18 -4.76
N ASN A 91 -5.47 9.29 -4.47
CA ASN A 91 -6.15 10.43 -3.89
C ASN A 91 -7.20 10.85 -4.91
N HIS A 92 -8.47 10.51 -4.65
CA HIS A 92 -9.56 11.18 -5.32
C HIS A 92 -9.53 12.59 -4.76
N GLU A 93 -9.15 13.56 -5.58
CA GLU A 93 -9.71 14.89 -5.43
C GLU A 93 -11.19 14.72 -5.82
N GLU A 94 -12.03 14.28 -4.89
CA GLU A 94 -13.47 14.50 -5.01
C GLU A 94 -13.66 15.99 -4.84
N ASN A 95 -13.61 16.67 -5.98
CA ASN A 95 -14.15 18.00 -6.19
C ASN A 95 -15.61 17.97 -5.72
N ASP A 96 -15.92 18.70 -4.65
CA ASP A 96 -17.28 19.09 -4.30
C ASP A 96 -17.97 19.66 -5.55
N GLN A 97 -18.90 18.92 -6.14
CA GLN A 97 -19.95 19.50 -6.97
C GLN A 97 -21.32 19.07 -6.41
N ASN A 98 -21.86 19.97 -5.60
CA ASN A 98 -23.29 20.19 -5.42
C ASN A 98 -24.09 19.83 -6.68
N ILE A 99 -25.07 18.94 -6.56
CA ILE A 99 -26.38 19.15 -7.20
C ILE A 99 -27.46 18.86 -6.15
N ALA A 100 -27.83 19.92 -5.45
CA ALA A 100 -29.21 20.10 -5.03
C ALA A 100 -30.04 20.34 -6.30
N VAL A 101 -30.76 19.32 -6.80
CA VAL A 101 -31.94 19.49 -7.65
C VAL A 101 -32.92 18.34 -7.37
N SER A 102 -33.99 18.72 -6.68
CA SER A 102 -35.38 18.28 -6.83
C SER A 102 -35.73 16.79 -6.71
N LYS A 103 -36.42 16.45 -5.61
CA LYS A 103 -37.84 16.10 -5.64
C LYS A 103 -38.56 16.78 -4.49
#